data_AF-A0A819T5B2-F1
#
_entry.id   AF-A0A819T5B2-F1
#
_cell.length_a   1.000
_cell.length_b   1.000
_cell.length_c   1.000
_cell.angle_alpha   90.00
_cell.angle_beta   90.00
_cell.angle_gamma   90.00
#
_symmetry.space_group_name_H-M   'P 1'
#
loop_
_entity.id
_entity.type
_entity.pdbx_description
1 polymer ?
#
loop_
_entity_poly.entity_id
_entity_poly.type
_entity_poly.pdbx_seq_one_letter_code
_entity_poly.pdbx_strand_id
1 'polypeptide(L)'
;MTVCTLGTLRNLRSIRSFSQQGYLTRQTRRMLIPQVIVLGVSEIPFGFQGIYLELTKKIQKDSFRLALEYFFDQMILLLFHCNYVCTFYIYLYMSSEVRRTFKDLIFKCLRHNNIVTIRSTAHNEVHCQMLNMAQDSSHEEVVIAAYASDSIDTTDV
;
A
#
# COMPACT_ATOMS: atom_id res chain seq x y z
N MET A 1 34.01 -22.10 -41.00
CA MET A 1 33.47 -20.72 -41.14
C MET A 1 32.35 -20.38 -40.13
N THR A 2 32.30 -21.01 -38.96
CA THR A 2 31.25 -20.78 -37.94
C THR A 2 31.71 -19.95 -36.73
N VAL A 3 33.02 -19.73 -36.58
CA VAL A 3 33.60 -19.02 -35.42
C VAL A 3 33.40 -17.51 -35.52
N CYS A 4 33.41 -16.93 -36.73
CA CYS A 4 33.19 -15.49 -36.93
C CYS A 4 31.75 -15.05 -36.65
N THR A 5 30.75 -15.91 -36.89
CA THR A 5 29.34 -15.60 -36.67
C THR A 5 28.97 -15.53 -35.18
N LEU A 6 29.59 -16.35 -34.33
CA LEU A 6 29.38 -16.34 -32.88
C LEU A 6 29.93 -15.07 -32.20
N GLY A 7 31.07 -14.55 -32.67
CA GLY A 7 31.64 -13.30 -32.17
C GLY A 7 30.75 -12.09 -32.45
N THR A 8 30.23 -12.00 -33.68
CA THR A 8 29.32 -10.92 -34.09
C THR A 8 27.99 -10.95 -33.33
N LEU A 9 27.45 -12.14 -33.08
CA LEU A 9 26.21 -12.30 -32.29
C LEU A 9 26.39 -11.89 -30.82
N ARG A 10 27.54 -12.20 -30.20
CA ARG A 10 27.85 -11.74 -28.83
C ARG A 10 28.02 -10.23 -28.76
N ASN A 11 28.65 -9.62 -29.76
CA ASN A 11 28.86 -8.17 -29.81
C ASN A 11 27.53 -7.41 -29.98
N LEU A 12 26.64 -7.88 -30.86
CA LEU A 12 25.29 -7.31 -31.03
C LEU A 12 24.43 -7.39 -29.76
N ARG A 13 24.60 -8.45 -28.95
CA ARG A 13 23.89 -8.59 -27.67
C ARG A 13 24.40 -7.59 -26.62
N SER A 14 25.71 -7.34 -26.59
CA SER A 14 26.34 -6.35 -25.72
C SER A 14 25.91 -4.91 -26.07
N ILE A 15 25.87 -4.58 -27.37
CA ILE A 15 25.43 -3.27 -27.87
C ILE A 15 23.94 -3.02 -27.54
N ARG A 16 23.10 -4.06 -27.62
CA ARG A 16 21.69 -3.97 -27.18
C ARG A 16 21.54 -3.72 -25.68
N SER A 17 22.39 -4.31 -24.85
CA SER A 17 22.40 -4.06 -23.40
C SER A 17 22.82 -2.62 -23.09
N PHE A 18 23.83 -2.10 -23.79
CA PHE A 18 24.32 -0.74 -23.61
C PHE A 18 23.30 0.32 -24.06
N SER A 19 22.58 0.07 -25.16
CA SER A 19 21.53 0.99 -25.63
C SER A 19 20.30 1.00 -24.73
N GLN A 20 19.95 -0.12 -24.10
CA GLN A 20 18.92 -0.17 -23.06
C GLN A 20 19.33 0.61 -21.80
N GLN A 21 20.58 0.47 -21.35
CA GLN A 21 21.11 1.25 -20.22
C GLN A 21 21.11 2.76 -20.51
N GLY A 22 21.36 3.18 -21.76
CA GLY A 22 21.28 4.59 -22.17
C GLY A 22 19.86 5.20 -22.08
N TYR A 23 18.82 4.39 -22.33
CA TYR A 23 17.43 4.83 -22.20
C TYR A 23 17.02 4.95 -20.72
N LEU A 24 17.34 3.94 -19.91
CA LEU A 24 17.09 3.93 -18.47
C LEU A 24 17.78 5.10 -17.76
N THR A 25 19.06 5.36 -18.08
CA THR A 25 19.81 6.47 -17.48
C THR A 25 19.26 7.85 -17.87
N ARG A 26 18.78 8.02 -19.11
CA ARG A 26 18.09 9.26 -19.53
C ARG A 26 16.78 9.48 -18.78
N GLN A 27 16.03 8.42 -18.53
CA GLN A 27 14.76 8.49 -17.80
C GLN A 27 14.99 8.83 -16.32
N THR A 28 15.94 8.16 -15.66
CA THR A 28 16.34 8.47 -14.28
C THR A 28 16.87 9.91 -14.15
N ARG A 29 17.68 10.37 -15.11
CA ARG A 29 18.20 11.75 -15.09
C ARG A 29 17.09 12.80 -15.22
N ARG A 30 16.07 12.57 -16.06
CA ARG A 30 14.90 13.47 -16.18
C ARG A 30 14.05 13.51 -14.92
N MET A 31 14.09 12.46 -14.12
CA MET A 31 13.36 12.35 -12.86
C MET A 31 14.14 12.98 -11.69
N LEU A 32 15.47 12.88 -11.71
CA LEU A 32 16.35 13.46 -10.69
C LEU A 32 16.31 15.00 -10.70
N ILE A 33 16.22 15.62 -11.88
CA ILE A 33 16.21 17.09 -12.03
C ILE A 33 15.09 17.76 -11.20
N PRO A 34 13.80 17.43 -11.38
CA PRO A 34 12.74 18.04 -10.59
C PRO A 34 12.87 17.71 -9.10
N GLN A 35 13.36 16.52 -8.73
CA GLN A 35 13.59 16.16 -7.34
C GLN A 35 14.66 17.05 -6.68
N VAL A 36 15.77 17.31 -7.37
CA VAL A 36 16.83 18.24 -6.90
C VAL A 36 16.31 19.66 -6.80
N ILE A 37 15.46 20.11 -7.74
CA ILE A 37 14.84 21.45 -7.68
C ILE A 37 13.94 21.55 -6.44
N VAL A 38 13.06 20.58 -6.20
CA VAL A 38 12.15 20.59 -5.04
C VAL A 38 12.93 20.48 -3.73
N LEU A 39 13.98 19.65 -3.67
CA LEU A 39 14.91 19.59 -2.53
C LEU A 39 15.58 20.94 -2.28
N GLY A 40 16.18 21.55 -3.30
CA GLY A 40 16.83 22.85 -3.16
C GLY A 40 15.88 23.94 -2.66
N VAL A 41 14.66 24.03 -3.24
CA VAL A 41 13.65 25.01 -2.83
C VAL A 41 13.15 24.78 -1.41
N SER A 42 13.19 23.54 -0.91
CA SER A 42 12.70 23.19 0.44
C SER A 42 13.79 23.28 1.52
N GLU A 43 15.01 22.84 1.21
CA GLU A 43 16.13 22.78 2.16
C GLU A 43 16.79 24.14 2.38
N ILE A 44 16.84 25.00 1.36
CA ILE A 44 17.42 26.35 1.50
C ILE A 44 16.68 27.15 2.59
N PRO A 45 15.34 27.31 2.55
CA PRO A 45 14.60 27.99 3.61
C PRO A 45 14.80 27.38 4.99
N PHE A 46 14.86 26.05 5.08
CA PHE A 46 15.08 25.34 6.33
C PHE A 46 16.46 25.65 6.93
N GLY A 47 17.52 25.62 6.11
CA GLY A 47 18.87 25.98 6.54
C GLY A 47 18.97 27.43 6.99
N PHE A 48 18.39 28.37 6.22
CA PHE A 48 18.37 29.79 6.59
C PHE A 48 17.61 30.04 7.89
N GLN A 49 16.46 29.39 8.09
CA GLN A 49 15.68 29.49 9.32
C GLN A 49 16.46 28.96 10.53
N GLY A 50 17.14 27.81 10.39
CA GLY A 50 17.96 27.24 11.46
C GLY A 50 19.10 28.17 11.89
N ILE A 51 19.81 28.75 10.92
CA ILE A 51 20.87 29.73 11.19
C ILE A 51 20.30 30.98 11.87
N TYR A 52 19.15 31.48 11.38
CA TYR A 52 18.49 32.65 11.97
C TYR A 52 18.07 32.41 13.43
N LEU A 53 17.49 31.24 13.72
CA LEU A 53 17.08 30.88 15.09
C LEU A 53 18.28 30.78 16.04
N GLU A 54 19.38 30.18 15.60
CA GLU A 54 20.61 30.10 16.41
C GLU A 54 21.23 31.48 16.67
N LEU A 55 21.30 32.34 15.64
CA LEU A 55 21.83 33.70 15.79
C LEU A 55 20.96 34.58 16.71
N THR A 56 19.64 34.39 16.68
CA THR A 56 18.68 35.22 17.43
C THR A 56 18.30 34.63 18.79
N LYS A 57 18.90 33.49 19.19
CA LYS A 57 18.57 32.76 20.42
C LYS A 57 18.72 33.56 21.72
N LYS A 58 19.66 34.52 21.75
CA LYS A 58 19.96 35.35 22.92
C LYS A 58 19.18 36.67 22.95
N ILE A 59 18.43 36.98 21.90
CA ILE A 59 17.70 38.24 21.77
C ILE A 59 16.30 38.04 22.37
N GLN A 60 15.87 38.95 23.24
CA GLN A 60 14.51 38.92 23.77
C GLN A 60 13.52 39.30 22.65
N LYS A 61 12.61 38.38 22.30
CA LYS A 61 11.69 38.54 21.17
C LYS A 61 10.31 38.94 21.69
N ASP A 62 9.64 39.83 20.95
CA ASP A 62 8.25 40.15 21.17
C ASP A 62 7.35 38.95 20.83
N SER A 63 6.20 38.87 21.51
CA SER A 63 5.17 37.85 21.33
C SER A 63 4.71 37.68 19.88
N PHE A 64 4.53 38.80 19.16
CA PHE A 64 4.17 38.78 17.74
C PHE A 64 5.27 38.17 16.86
N ARG A 65 6.53 38.54 17.12
CA ARG A 65 7.68 38.00 16.37
C ARG A 65 7.87 36.51 16.62
N LEU A 66 7.67 36.06 17.86
CA LEU A 66 7.71 34.65 18.22
C LEU A 66 6.62 33.85 17.49
N ALA A 67 5.39 34.36 17.44
CA ALA A 67 4.28 33.71 16.72
C ALA A 67 4.58 33.57 15.22
N LEU A 68 5.17 34.60 14.61
CA LEU A 68 5.57 34.59 13.21
C LEU A 68 6.68 33.56 12.94
N GLU A 69 7.70 33.48 13.80
CA GLU A 69 8.74 32.46 13.69
C GLU A 69 8.18 31.03 13.76
N TYR A 70 7.25 30.76 14.69
CA TYR A 70 6.56 29.47 14.77
C TYR A 70 5.72 29.15 13.54
N PHE A 71 5.02 30.15 12.98
CA PHE A 71 4.26 29.95 11.75
C PHE A 71 5.15 29.55 10.57
N PHE A 72 6.29 30.23 10.41
CA PHE A 72 7.26 29.88 9.37
C PHE A 72 7.87 28.49 9.59
N ASP A 73 8.16 28.12 10.83
CA ASP A 73 8.67 26.79 11.17
C ASP A 73 7.69 25.68 10.77
N GLN A 74 6.40 25.84 11.09
CA GLN A 74 5.36 24.90 10.68
C GLN A 74 5.16 24.84 9.16
N MET A 75 5.23 25.99 8.47
CA MET A 75 5.17 26.05 7.00
C MET A 75 6.34 25.29 6.34
N ILE A 76 7.56 25.46 6.86
CA ILE A 76 8.73 24.76 6.34
C ILE A 76 8.64 23.26 6.61
N LEU A 77 8.19 22.85 7.80
CA LEU A 77 7.97 21.44 8.13
C LEU A 77 6.92 20.80 7.22
N LEU A 78 5.84 21.52 6.91
CA LEU A 78 4.82 21.07 5.96
C LEU A 78 5.40 20.88 4.55
N LEU A 79 6.21 21.83 4.07
CA LEU A 79 6.88 21.73 2.78
C LEU A 79 7.85 20.55 2.73
N PHE A 80 8.57 20.30 3.83
CA PHE A 80 9.46 19.14 3.95
C PHE A 80 8.71 17.82 3.84
N HIS A 81 7.58 17.66 4.54
CA HIS A 81 6.73 16.46 4.41
C HIS A 81 6.11 16.34 3.02
N CYS A 82 5.69 17.45 2.41
CA CYS A 82 5.18 17.48 1.04
C CYS A 82 6.24 16.98 0.05
N ASN A 83 7.52 17.30 0.26
CA ASN A 83 8.63 16.82 -0.58
C ASN A 83 8.72 15.28 -0.59
N TYR A 84 8.56 14.61 0.55
CA TYR A 84 8.53 13.13 0.60
C TYR A 84 7.40 12.55 -0.25
N VAL A 85 6.21 13.13 -0.14
CA VAL A 85 5.04 12.70 -0.90
C VAL A 85 5.24 12.95 -2.40
N CYS A 86 5.73 14.13 -2.77
CA CYS A 86 6.07 14.48 -4.15
C CYS A 86 7.11 13.51 -4.73
N THR A 87 8.14 13.17 -3.97
CA THR A 87 9.17 12.22 -4.39
C THR A 87 8.55 10.85 -4.68
N PHE A 88 7.69 10.35 -3.79
CA PHE A 88 6.96 9.11 -4.01
C PHE A 88 6.15 9.15 -5.32
N TYR A 89 5.39 10.22 -5.56
CA TYR A 89 4.61 10.36 -6.79
C TYR A 89 5.49 10.49 -8.04
N ILE A 90 6.59 11.25 -7.98
CA ILE A 90 7.52 11.39 -9.09
C ILE A 90 8.09 10.01 -9.46
N TYR A 91 8.51 9.20 -8.47
CA TYR A 91 8.97 7.82 -8.69
C TYR A 91 7.88 6.94 -9.32
N LEU A 92 6.65 7.01 -8.81
CA LEU A 92 5.52 6.22 -9.28
C LEU A 92 5.12 6.57 -10.73
N TYR A 93 5.12 7.86 -11.07
CA TYR A 93 4.71 8.35 -12.38
C TYR A 93 5.81 8.27 -13.44
N MET A 94 7.08 8.45 -13.11
CA MET A 94 8.15 8.46 -14.13
C MET A 94 8.64 7.07 -14.51
N SER A 95 8.65 6.10 -13.60
CA SER A 95 9.08 4.74 -13.93
C SER A 95 7.91 3.86 -14.38
N SER A 96 7.88 3.51 -15.67
CA SER A 96 6.89 2.59 -16.24
C SER A 96 6.98 1.19 -15.63
N GLU A 97 8.19 0.77 -15.23
CA GLU A 97 8.44 -0.50 -14.52
C GLU A 97 7.83 -0.48 -13.12
N VAL A 98 8.10 0.57 -12.33
CA VAL A 98 7.52 0.72 -10.98
C VAL A 98 6.00 0.76 -11.07
N ARG A 99 5.43 1.44 -12.07
CA ARG A 99 3.98 1.51 -12.27
C ARG A 99 3.38 0.14 -12.58
N ARG A 100 4.08 -0.71 -13.33
CA ARG A 100 3.66 -2.10 -13.59
C ARG A 100 3.70 -2.93 -12.30
N THR A 101 4.83 -2.91 -11.59
CA THR A 101 4.98 -3.64 -10.33
C THR A 101 3.96 -3.21 -9.28
N PHE A 102 3.69 -1.91 -9.18
CA PHE A 102 2.72 -1.36 -8.24
C PHE A 102 1.28 -1.75 -8.60
N LYS A 103 0.93 -1.71 -9.89
CA LYS A 103 -0.36 -2.24 -10.36
C LYS A 103 -0.49 -3.73 -10.05
N ASP A 104 0.54 -4.53 -10.32
CA ASP A 104 0.52 -5.97 -10.04
C ASP A 104 0.37 -6.26 -8.54
N LEU A 105 1.00 -5.47 -7.67
CA LEU A 105 0.81 -5.55 -6.22
C LEU A 105 -0.62 -5.19 -5.79
N ILE A 106 -1.18 -4.11 -6.34
CA ILE A 106 -2.57 -3.71 -6.07
C ILE A 106 -3.52 -4.81 -6.52
N PHE A 107 -3.37 -5.33 -7.74
CA PHE A 107 -4.21 -6.41 -8.26
C PHE A 107 -4.07 -7.69 -7.43
N LYS A 108 -2.85 -8.03 -6.97
CA LYS A 108 -2.65 -9.16 -6.05
C LYS A 108 -3.33 -8.94 -4.70
N CYS A 109 -3.17 -7.77 -4.08
CA CYS A 109 -3.82 -7.46 -2.80
C CYS A 109 -5.35 -7.46 -2.91
N LEU A 110 -5.91 -6.81 -3.94
CA LEU A 110 -7.34 -6.78 -4.17
C LEU A 110 -7.91 -8.18 -4.43
N ARG A 111 -7.19 -9.01 -5.21
CA ARG A 111 -7.59 -10.38 -5.46
C ARG A 111 -7.50 -11.25 -4.21
N HIS A 112 -6.49 -11.05 -3.36
CA HIS A 112 -6.34 -11.79 -2.12
C HIS A 112 -7.45 -11.46 -1.11
N ASN A 113 -7.80 -10.18 -0.96
CA ASN A 113 -8.91 -9.75 -0.11
C ASN A 113 -10.25 -10.37 -0.54
N ASN A 114 -10.54 -10.42 -1.85
CA ASN A 114 -11.76 -11.08 -2.33
C ASN A 114 -11.80 -12.59 -2.01
N ILE A 115 -10.66 -13.29 -2.10
CA ILE A 115 -10.59 -14.73 -1.77
C ILE A 115 -10.79 -14.97 -0.27
N VAL A 116 -10.24 -14.12 0.59
CA VAL A 116 -10.40 -14.23 2.04
C VAL A 116 -11.84 -13.97 2.46
N THR A 117 -12.51 -12.97 1.86
CA THR A 117 -13.92 -12.68 2.14
C THR A 117 -14.83 -13.84 1.73
N ILE A 118 -14.63 -14.42 0.54
CA ILE A 118 -15.42 -15.57 0.07
C ILE A 118 -15.23 -16.80 0.97
N ARG A 119 -14.00 -17.03 1.47
CA ARG A 119 -13.71 -18.15 2.36
C ARG A 119 -14.37 -17.98 3.73
N SER A 120 -14.43 -16.75 4.23
CA SER A 120 -15.12 -16.43 5.49
C SER A 120 -16.63 -16.62 5.38
N THR A 121 -17.24 -16.17 4.27
CA THR A 121 -18.70 -16.34 4.06
C THR A 121 -19.07 -17.81 3.87
N ALA A 122 -18.28 -18.57 3.11
CA ALA A 122 -18.51 -20.01 2.93
C ALA A 122 -18.38 -20.79 4.25
N HIS A 123 -17.41 -20.45 5.10
CA HIS A 123 -17.25 -21.10 6.40
C HIS A 123 -18.43 -20.78 7.34
N ASN A 124 -18.94 -19.56 7.31
CA ASN A 124 -20.10 -19.16 8.13
C ASN A 124 -21.40 -19.81 7.65
N GLU A 125 -21.60 -19.98 6.34
CA GLU A 125 -22.76 -20.69 5.80
C GLU A 125 -22.76 -22.18 6.18
N VAL A 126 -21.60 -22.85 6.11
CA VAL A 126 -21.47 -24.25 6.53
C VAL A 126 -21.72 -24.40 8.03
N HIS A 127 -21.21 -23.47 8.84
CA HIS A 127 -21.42 -23.49 10.28
C HIS A 127 -22.91 -23.24 10.65
N CYS A 128 -23.61 -22.37 9.91
CA CYS A 128 -25.06 -22.18 10.08
C CYS A 128 -25.87 -23.41 9.61
N GLN A 129 -25.48 -24.06 8.51
CA GLN A 129 -26.16 -25.29 8.07
C GLN A 129 -26.00 -26.44 9.07
N MET A 130 -24.81 -26.62 9.65
CA MET A 130 -24.60 -27.64 10.69
C MET A 130 -25.44 -27.39 11.94
N LEU A 131 -25.60 -26.12 12.36
CA LEU A 131 -26.46 -25.77 13.49
C LEU A 131 -27.95 -26.05 13.19
N ASN A 132 -28.42 -25.71 11.99
CA ASN A 132 -29.81 -25.99 11.61
C ASN A 132 -30.10 -27.50 11.52
N MET A 133 -29.14 -28.29 11.01
CA MET A 133 -29.28 -29.76 10.97
C MET A 133 -29.28 -30.40 12.36
N ALA A 134 -28.51 -29.86 13.32
CA ALA A 134 -28.53 -30.33 14.70
C ALA A 134 -29.87 -30.01 15.39
N GLN A 135 -30.50 -28.89 15.04
CA GLN A 135 -31.76 -28.46 15.61
C GLN A 135 -32.95 -29.30 15.10
N ASP A 136 -32.98 -29.67 13.82
CA ASP A 136 -34.00 -30.57 13.27
C ASP A 136 -33.93 -31.97 13.88
N SER A 137 -32.72 -32.52 14.10
CA SER A 137 -32.55 -33.82 14.76
C SER A 137 -33.12 -33.85 16.19
N SER A 138 -33.01 -32.74 16.93
CA SER A 138 -33.58 -32.64 18.29
C SER A 138 -35.10 -32.51 18.28
N HIS A 139 -35.68 -31.98 17.21
CA HIS A 139 -37.13 -31.86 17.06
C HIS A 139 -37.79 -33.21 16.73
N GLU A 140 -37.12 -34.07 15.95
CA GLU A 140 -37.61 -35.42 15.67
C GLU A 140 -37.65 -36.31 16.94
N GLU A 141 -36.65 -36.24 17.82
CA GLU A 141 -36.66 -37.02 19.08
C GLU A 141 -37.82 -36.61 20.01
N VAL A 142 -38.14 -35.32 20.10
CA VAL A 142 -39.25 -34.83 20.94
C VAL A 142 -40.61 -35.26 20.37
N VAL A 143 -40.76 -35.26 19.04
CA VAL A 143 -42.02 -35.70 18.41
C VAL A 143 -42.23 -37.20 18.61
N ILE A 144 -41.19 -38.03 18.47
CA ILE A 144 -41.29 -39.48 18.70
C ILE A 144 -41.65 -39.78 20.18
N ALA A 145 -41.09 -39.03 21.14
CA ALA A 145 -41.44 -39.19 22.55
C ALA A 145 -42.89 -38.78 22.88
N ALA A 146 -43.43 -37.76 22.20
CA ALA A 146 -44.82 -37.34 22.36
C ALA A 146 -45.81 -38.40 21.81
N TYR A 147 -45.55 -38.96 20.63
CA TYR A 147 -46.39 -40.04 20.07
C TYR A 147 -46.35 -41.34 20.88
N ALA A 148 -45.23 -41.64 21.54
CA ALA A 148 -45.13 -42.80 22.43
C ALA A 148 -46.03 -42.65 23.67
N SER A 149 -46.28 -41.43 24.14
CA SER A 149 -47.07 -41.16 25.35
C SER A 149 -48.58 -41.22 25.13
N ASP A 150 -49.09 -40.92 23.92
CA ASP A 150 -50.53 -40.93 23.60
C ASP A 150 -51.12 -42.33 23.33
N SER A 151 -50.29 -43.37 23.27
CA SER A 151 -50.75 -44.75 22.98
C SER A 151 -51.11 -45.59 24.21
N ILE A 152 -51.10 -45.00 25.41
CA ILE A 152 -51.28 -45.75 26.67
C ILE A 152 -52.71 -45.64 27.26
N ASP A 153 -53.60 -44.79 26.71
CA ASP A 153 -54.89 -44.48 27.38
C ASP A 153 -56.16 -45.02 26.69
N THR A 154 -56.11 -46.21 26.10
CA THR A 154 -57.33 -46.92 25.62
C THR A 154 -57.33 -48.38 26.04
N THR A 155 -57.30 -48.62 27.34
CA THR A 155 -57.80 -49.87 27.94
C THR A 155 -58.16 -49.56 29.38
N ASP A 156 -59.36 -49.01 29.60
CA ASP A 156 -60.18 -49.39 30.75
C ASP A 156 -61.57 -48.74 30.69
N VAL A 157 -62.57 -49.65 30.65
CA VAL A 157 -64.00 -49.55 31.04
C VAL A 157 -64.98 -48.87 30.08
#